data_AF-A0AAD3CLQ9-F1
#
_entry.id   AF-A0AAD3CLQ9-F1
#
_cell.length_a   1.000
_cell.length_b   1.000
_cell.length_c   1.000
_cell.angle_alpha   90.00
_cell.angle_beta   90.00
_cell.angle_gamma   90.00
#
_symmetry.space_group_name_H-M   'P 1'
#
loop_
_entity.id
_entity.type
_entity.pdbx_description
1 polymer ?
#
loop_
_entity_poly.entity_id
_entity_poly.type
_entity_poly.pdbx_seq_one_letter_code
_entity_poly.pdbx_strand_id
1 'polypeptide(L)'
;MKSLQPTSIVLSLLFLICEKSLHVNAFVSPDISSNNLKHETTSSSLFMSLQEPPQPQPTQKKSQSQQAPLKRLSLRRYLNNVVQADPSYRDLESLSLSIQMACKTISRLVNRAGINSLSTPPSFNTEEDRDQALIQYDYRMNSMKRLDQLSTIVLRNALRFTGKLQSVKKAKDNLDDELMSDGLNQDLDFKVEEHEPGVLIASTLDSKYVAVFDPLDGSGNADAAICTGTVFGIYEQTEEAEQENKEDNDDEGLDGIDNVVLGGGDGMDDLFPSIQERENLVDAVLQPGKKLVAAGYCLYSSSTILVFTLGNGTHGFTLDPQINEFVLTHPNIKIPPRGNVYSCNEANSEGWADDVKAYLHALKSGENETKSRYALRYVGSLVGDIHRTLMYGGIFFYPGDAERYPNGNLQLVYKSSPLSYVIEQAGGMSTNGKVGLLDVKPEHVHVRSPCFIGSPEDINEMKKYIQHEE
;
A
#
# COMPACT_ATOMS: atom_id res chain seq x y z
N MET A 1 -25.03 54.70 -26.30
CA MET A 1 -23.56 54.68 -26.40
C MET A 1 -22.94 55.14 -25.10
N LYS A 2 -22.40 54.21 -24.30
CA LYS A 2 -21.15 54.31 -23.52
C LYS A 2 -21.03 53.09 -22.60
N SER A 3 -19.85 52.49 -22.63
CA SER A 3 -19.37 51.33 -21.88
C SER A 3 -19.27 51.57 -20.38
N LEU A 4 -19.48 50.52 -19.57
CA LEU A 4 -18.89 50.37 -18.24
C LEU A 4 -18.54 48.90 -17.98
N GLN A 5 -17.29 48.66 -17.56
CA GLN A 5 -16.73 47.34 -17.22
C GLN A 5 -17.11 46.89 -15.80
N PRO A 6 -17.13 45.57 -15.51
CA PRO A 6 -17.25 45.03 -14.17
C PRO A 6 -15.88 44.53 -13.66
N THR A 7 -15.09 45.39 -13.03
CA THR A 7 -13.83 44.98 -12.33
C THR A 7 -13.82 45.32 -10.85
N SER A 8 -14.91 45.84 -10.27
CA SER A 8 -14.91 46.31 -8.88
C SER A 8 -15.68 45.42 -7.87
N ILE A 9 -16.44 44.40 -8.34
CA ILE A 9 -17.27 43.58 -7.44
C ILE A 9 -16.54 42.32 -6.90
N VAL A 10 -15.50 41.85 -7.61
CA VAL A 10 -14.80 40.60 -7.23
C VAL A 10 -13.80 40.83 -6.07
N LEU A 11 -13.23 42.03 -5.94
CA LEU A 11 -12.21 42.31 -4.92
C LEU A 11 -12.81 42.51 -3.50
N SER A 12 -14.05 42.98 -3.41
CA SER A 12 -14.73 43.20 -2.13
C SER A 12 -15.26 41.91 -1.49
N LEU A 13 -15.53 40.86 -2.29
CA LEU A 13 -15.95 39.55 -1.78
C LEU A 13 -14.78 38.72 -1.23
N LEU A 14 -13.56 38.91 -1.75
CA LEU A 14 -12.37 38.20 -1.28
C LEU A 14 -11.85 38.70 0.08
N PHE A 15 -12.06 39.98 0.41
CA PHE A 15 -11.68 40.52 1.72
C PHE A 15 -12.60 40.06 2.86
N LEU A 16 -13.89 39.85 2.59
CA LEU A 16 -14.85 39.46 3.63
C LEU A 16 -14.74 37.98 4.07
N ILE A 17 -14.11 37.14 3.25
CA ILE A 17 -13.90 35.70 3.54
C ILE A 17 -12.60 35.49 4.34
N CYS A 18 -11.60 36.36 4.19
CA CYS A 18 -10.33 36.25 4.92
C CYS A 18 -10.40 36.69 6.40
N GLU A 19 -11.28 37.60 6.79
CA GLU A 19 -11.39 38.03 8.20
C GLU A 19 -12.19 37.07 9.11
N LYS A 20 -12.93 36.11 8.56
CA LYS A 20 -13.73 35.16 9.37
C LYS A 20 -13.04 33.83 9.68
N SER A 21 -11.82 33.59 9.20
CA SER A 21 -11.11 32.31 9.40
C SER A 21 -9.94 32.36 10.40
N LEU A 22 -9.62 33.53 10.96
CA LEU A 22 -8.56 33.71 11.95
C LEU A 22 -9.12 34.18 13.29
N HIS A 23 -9.83 33.31 14.01
CA HIS A 23 -9.93 33.31 15.48
C HIS A 23 -10.82 32.16 15.98
N VAL A 24 -10.24 30.97 16.19
CA VAL A 24 -10.60 30.09 17.31
C VAL A 24 -9.35 29.33 17.75
N ASN A 25 -8.69 29.87 18.76
CA ASN A 25 -7.66 29.19 19.55
C ASN A 25 -8.32 28.35 20.65
N ALA A 26 -7.66 27.25 20.99
CA ALA A 26 -7.53 26.65 22.32
C ALA A 26 -8.82 26.37 23.13
N PHE A 27 -9.26 25.12 23.12
CA PHE A 27 -10.11 24.56 24.16
C PHE A 27 -9.25 24.26 25.40
N VAL A 28 -9.24 25.18 26.36
CA VAL A 28 -8.82 24.95 27.75
C VAL A 28 -10.07 24.98 28.61
N SER A 29 -10.30 23.92 29.37
CA SER A 29 -11.44 23.75 30.29
C SER A 29 -11.50 24.85 31.35
N PRO A 30 -12.69 25.33 31.75
CA PRO A 30 -12.81 26.26 32.87
C PRO A 30 -13.06 25.51 34.18
N ASP A 31 -12.10 25.58 35.10
CA ASP A 31 -12.36 25.43 36.53
C ASP A 31 -12.79 26.81 37.08
N ILE A 32 -14.07 26.93 37.44
CA ILE A 32 -14.58 28.03 38.25
C ILE A 32 -15.36 27.40 39.41
N SER A 33 -14.80 27.46 40.61
CA SER A 33 -15.60 27.54 41.83
C SER A 33 -15.06 28.69 42.68
N SER A 34 -15.94 29.66 42.90
CA SER A 34 -15.72 30.88 43.65
C SER A 34 -15.89 30.66 45.15
N ASN A 35 -14.98 31.26 45.92
CA ASN A 35 -15.10 31.55 47.35
C ASN A 35 -16.45 32.22 47.72
N ASN A 36 -17.06 31.87 48.86
CA ASN A 36 -16.87 32.54 50.16
C ASN A 36 -18.09 32.47 51.12
N LEU A 37 -17.74 32.38 52.41
CA LEU A 37 -18.46 32.81 53.63
C LEU A 37 -19.75 32.09 54.08
N LYS A 38 -19.65 31.44 55.25
CA LYS A 38 -20.38 31.83 56.46
C LYS A 38 -19.64 31.39 57.73
N HIS A 39 -19.51 32.35 58.65
CA HIS A 39 -19.02 32.23 60.02
C HIS A 39 -19.86 31.24 60.84
N GLU A 40 -19.22 30.51 61.76
CA GLU A 40 -19.70 30.45 63.15
C GLU A 40 -18.57 30.06 64.12
N THR A 41 -18.54 30.82 65.21
CA THR A 41 -17.62 30.82 66.35
C THR A 41 -17.93 29.72 67.35
N THR A 42 -16.92 29.16 68.04
CA THR A 42 -16.91 29.00 69.52
C THR A 42 -15.55 28.50 70.04
N SER A 43 -15.13 29.11 71.15
CA SER A 43 -13.91 28.90 71.94
C SER A 43 -13.73 27.49 72.52
N SER A 44 -12.50 27.01 72.71
CA SER A 44 -11.71 27.25 73.93
C SER A 44 -10.46 26.36 74.07
N SER A 45 -9.54 26.87 74.90
CA SER A 45 -8.49 26.21 75.68
C SER A 45 -7.08 26.07 75.09
N LEU A 46 -6.19 26.85 75.71
CA LEU A 46 -4.75 26.63 75.81
C LEU A 46 -4.46 25.27 76.43
N PHE A 47 -3.54 24.51 75.84
CA PHE A 47 -2.56 23.73 76.60
C PHE A 47 -1.29 23.56 75.75
N MET A 48 -0.19 24.11 76.26
CA MET A 48 1.15 23.94 75.72
C MET A 48 1.72 22.66 76.35
N SER A 49 1.98 21.62 75.56
CA SER A 49 2.74 20.44 75.99
C SER A 49 3.73 20.08 74.89
N LEU A 50 5.01 20.08 75.24
CA LEU A 50 6.12 19.65 74.40
C LEU A 50 5.99 18.14 74.16
N GLN A 51 5.77 17.74 72.91
CA GLN A 51 5.90 16.34 72.50
C GLN A 51 6.47 16.25 71.08
N GLU A 52 7.40 15.33 70.92
CA GLU A 52 8.29 15.11 69.78
C GLU A 52 7.56 14.98 68.43
N PRO A 53 8.20 15.37 67.31
CA PRO A 53 7.55 15.35 66.00
C PRO A 53 7.18 13.92 65.59
N PRO A 54 5.93 13.67 65.16
CA PRO A 54 5.50 12.35 64.71
C PRO A 54 6.12 12.01 63.35
N GLN A 55 6.69 10.81 63.27
CA GLN A 55 7.14 10.18 62.02
C GLN A 55 5.96 10.00 61.05
N PRO A 56 6.00 10.53 59.82
CA PRO A 56 4.96 10.25 58.85
C PRO A 56 5.19 8.89 58.18
N GLN A 57 4.25 7.98 58.44
CA GLN A 57 3.97 6.73 57.73
C GLN A 57 3.70 6.97 56.22
N PRO A 58 3.88 5.95 55.37
CA PRO A 58 4.06 6.13 53.93
C PRO A 58 2.80 6.65 53.25
N THR A 59 2.90 7.85 52.68
CA THR A 59 1.94 8.33 51.68
C THR A 59 1.94 7.38 50.49
N GLN A 60 0.80 6.74 50.25
CA GLN A 60 0.51 6.02 49.01
C GLN A 60 0.76 6.96 47.83
N LYS A 61 1.89 6.77 47.14
CA LYS A 61 2.11 7.36 45.82
C LYS A 61 1.08 6.75 44.89
N LYS A 62 0.02 7.50 44.57
CA LYS A 62 -0.70 7.29 43.31
C LYS A 62 0.35 7.36 42.21
N SER A 63 0.69 6.22 41.63
CA SER A 63 1.51 6.14 40.44
C SER A 63 0.75 6.75 39.29
N GLN A 64 0.83 8.08 39.15
CA GLN A 64 0.67 8.70 37.85
C GLN A 64 1.84 8.19 37.02
N SER A 65 1.58 7.14 36.22
CA SER A 65 2.45 6.73 35.14
C SER A 65 2.53 7.89 34.16
N GLN A 66 3.46 8.81 34.38
CA GLN A 66 3.97 9.65 33.31
C GLN A 66 4.53 8.67 32.28
N GLN A 67 3.76 8.38 31.23
CA GLN A 67 4.28 7.68 30.06
C GLN A 67 5.45 8.52 29.57
N ALA A 68 6.66 7.97 29.69
CA ALA A 68 7.83 8.58 29.10
C ALA A 68 7.51 8.94 27.64
N PRO A 69 7.86 10.14 27.15
CA PRO A 69 7.59 10.49 25.77
C PRO A 69 8.16 9.38 24.88
N LEU A 70 7.31 8.80 24.02
CA LEU A 70 7.71 7.75 23.08
C LEU A 70 9.00 8.21 22.40
N LYS A 71 10.10 7.54 22.72
CA LYS A 71 11.41 7.87 22.17
C LYS A 71 11.27 7.71 20.66
N ARG A 72 11.46 8.81 19.90
CA ARG A 72 11.43 8.78 18.43
C ARG A 72 12.36 7.66 17.96
N LEU A 73 11.76 6.59 17.45
CA LEU A 73 12.46 5.39 17.01
C LEU A 73 12.44 5.39 15.50
N SER A 74 13.59 5.61 14.87
CA SER A 74 13.69 5.50 13.42
C SER A 74 13.57 4.04 12.98
N LEU A 75 13.15 3.80 11.74
CA LEU A 75 13.09 2.47 11.14
C LEU A 75 14.42 1.75 11.25
N ARG A 76 15.52 2.43 10.91
CA ARG A 76 16.87 1.86 11.05
C ARG A 76 17.14 1.42 12.48
N ARG A 77 16.83 2.26 13.48
CA ARG A 77 17.05 1.91 14.89
C ARG A 77 16.14 0.76 15.34
N TYR A 78 14.91 0.71 14.84
CA TYR A 78 13.99 -0.41 15.09
C TYR A 78 14.57 -1.73 14.57
N LEU A 79 14.97 -1.77 13.30
CA LEU A 79 15.54 -2.98 12.67
C LEU A 79 16.84 -3.41 13.36
N ASN A 80 17.71 -2.47 13.72
CA ASN A 80 18.93 -2.78 14.49
C ASN A 80 18.60 -3.44 15.84
N ASN A 81 17.54 -3.01 16.53
CA ASN A 81 17.12 -3.67 17.77
C ASN A 81 16.58 -5.09 17.50
N VAL A 82 15.87 -5.31 16.40
CA VAL A 82 15.39 -6.64 15.98
C VAL A 82 16.57 -7.56 15.70
N VAL A 83 17.57 -7.11 14.93
CA VAL A 83 18.77 -7.89 14.61
C VAL A 83 19.64 -8.15 15.84
N GLN A 84 19.66 -7.23 16.81
CA GLN A 84 20.34 -7.45 18.09
C GLN A 84 19.65 -8.54 18.93
N ALA A 85 18.32 -8.62 18.86
CA ALA A 85 17.56 -9.65 19.56
C ALA A 85 17.69 -11.02 18.86
N ASP A 86 17.68 -11.03 17.54
CA ASP A 86 17.85 -12.23 16.72
C ASP A 86 18.69 -11.92 15.46
N PRO A 87 19.96 -12.39 15.42
CA PRO A 87 20.86 -12.16 14.31
C PRO A 87 20.39 -12.71 12.96
N SER A 88 19.41 -13.63 12.92
CA SER A 88 18.89 -14.21 11.67
C SER A 88 18.17 -13.20 10.77
N TYR A 89 17.74 -12.06 11.32
CA TYR A 89 17.09 -10.97 10.58
C TYR A 89 18.06 -10.01 9.87
N ARG A 90 19.38 -10.25 9.93
CA ARG A 90 20.39 -9.33 9.36
C ARG A 90 20.16 -9.03 7.87
N ASP A 91 19.88 -10.05 7.08
CA ASP A 91 19.69 -9.86 5.63
C ASP A 91 18.37 -9.14 5.35
N LEU A 92 17.33 -9.43 6.15
CA LEU A 92 16.05 -8.71 6.11
C LEU A 92 16.20 -7.24 6.52
N GLU A 93 17.07 -6.91 7.48
CA GLU A 93 17.41 -5.52 7.79
C GLU A 93 18.01 -4.84 6.55
N SER A 94 19.05 -5.42 5.95
CA SER A 94 19.72 -4.85 4.77
C SER A 94 18.73 -4.58 3.63
N LEU A 95 17.89 -5.57 3.32
CA LEU A 95 16.84 -5.46 2.32
C LEU A 95 15.82 -4.37 2.68
N SER A 96 15.33 -4.35 3.93
CA SER A 96 14.39 -3.33 4.40
C SER A 96 14.96 -1.91 4.35
N LEU A 97 16.27 -1.75 4.61
CA LEU A 97 16.97 -0.48 4.50
C LEU A 97 17.03 0.01 3.03
N SER A 98 17.23 -0.89 2.07
CA SER A 98 17.18 -0.57 0.63
C SER A 98 15.77 -0.22 0.17
N ILE A 99 14.76 -0.96 0.63
CA ILE A 99 13.35 -0.69 0.33
C ILE A 99 12.94 0.70 0.82
N GLN A 100 13.27 1.08 2.07
CA GLN A 100 12.91 2.42 2.55
C GLN A 100 13.59 3.54 1.73
N MET A 101 14.80 3.31 1.21
CA MET A 101 15.49 4.30 0.38
C MET A 101 14.78 4.49 -0.96
N ALA A 102 14.33 3.40 -1.57
CA ALA A 102 13.49 3.44 -2.77
C ALA A 102 12.18 4.18 -2.48
N CYS A 103 11.46 3.83 -1.42
CA CYS A 103 10.20 4.47 -1.06
C CYS A 103 10.33 5.98 -0.79
N LYS A 104 11.40 6.42 -0.12
CA LYS A 104 11.70 7.86 0.07
C LYS A 104 11.87 8.58 -1.28
N THR A 105 12.49 7.92 -2.24
CA THR A 105 12.74 8.49 -3.57
C THR A 105 11.47 8.51 -4.42
N ILE A 106 10.71 7.41 -4.44
CA ILE A 106 9.41 7.31 -5.14
C ILE A 106 8.43 8.35 -4.58
N SER A 107 8.37 8.52 -3.25
CA SER A 107 7.54 9.55 -2.64
C SER A 107 7.81 10.95 -3.18
N ARG A 108 9.09 11.30 -3.46
CA ARG A 108 9.44 12.58 -4.09
C ARG A 108 9.05 12.64 -5.56
N LEU A 109 9.12 11.52 -6.29
CA LEU A 109 8.67 11.44 -7.68
C LEU A 109 7.16 11.65 -7.77
N VAL A 110 6.38 10.94 -6.95
CA VAL A 110 4.91 11.06 -6.88
C VAL A 110 4.51 12.50 -6.53
N ASN A 111 5.12 13.09 -5.49
CA ASN A 111 4.83 14.47 -5.07
C ASN A 111 5.22 15.54 -6.12
N ARG A 112 6.01 15.18 -7.13
CA ARG A 112 6.44 16.08 -8.21
C ARG A 112 5.93 15.64 -9.58
N ALA A 113 5.09 14.62 -9.67
CA ALA A 113 4.62 14.05 -10.93
C ALA A 113 3.99 15.13 -11.82
N GLY A 114 3.04 15.90 -11.27
CA GLY A 114 2.40 17.01 -11.99
C GLY A 114 3.36 18.15 -12.39
N ILE A 115 4.50 18.32 -11.71
CA ILE A 115 5.53 19.32 -12.07
C ILE A 115 6.42 18.78 -13.18
N ASN A 116 6.78 17.50 -13.12
CA ASN A 116 7.66 16.87 -14.10
C ASN A 116 6.98 16.69 -15.46
N SER A 117 5.64 16.64 -15.50
CA SER A 117 4.83 16.64 -16.72
C SER A 117 4.77 18.02 -17.42
N LEU A 118 5.28 19.10 -16.80
CA LEU A 118 5.43 20.42 -17.44
C LEU A 118 6.68 20.53 -18.34
N SER A 119 7.50 19.48 -18.46
CA SER A 119 8.56 19.46 -19.46
C SER A 119 7.94 19.48 -20.86
N THR A 120 8.23 20.51 -21.64
CA THR A 120 7.72 20.75 -23.00
C THR A 120 7.72 19.48 -23.84
N PRO A 121 6.66 19.22 -24.62
CA PRO A 121 6.72 18.20 -25.65
C PRO A 121 7.92 18.50 -26.58
N PRO A 122 8.60 17.47 -27.12
CA PRO A 122 9.67 17.70 -28.07
C PRO A 122 9.16 18.61 -29.20
N SER A 123 9.95 19.62 -29.57
CA SER A 123 9.62 20.50 -30.68
C SER A 123 9.59 19.68 -31.97
N PHE A 124 8.38 19.47 -32.51
CA PHE A 124 8.16 18.77 -33.77
C PHE A 124 8.40 19.71 -34.95
N ASN A 125 9.11 19.23 -35.97
CA ASN A 125 9.52 20.03 -37.12
C ASN A 125 8.40 20.17 -38.18
N THR A 126 7.37 19.32 -38.16
CA THR A 126 6.26 19.35 -39.13
C THR A 126 4.88 19.34 -38.43
N GLU A 127 3.84 19.80 -39.11
CA GLU A 127 2.45 19.77 -38.61
C GLU A 127 1.87 18.34 -38.59
N GLU A 128 2.28 17.48 -39.53
CA GLU A 128 1.88 16.07 -39.61
C GLU A 128 2.45 15.24 -38.44
N ASP A 129 3.72 15.46 -38.06
CA ASP A 129 4.33 14.85 -36.86
C ASP A 129 3.59 15.26 -35.58
N ARG A 130 2.99 16.47 -35.58
CA ARG A 130 2.29 17.02 -34.43
C ARG A 130 0.93 16.37 -34.24
N ASP A 131 0.20 16.14 -35.32
CA ASP A 131 -1.13 15.49 -35.29
C ASP A 131 -1.02 13.98 -35.06
N GLN A 132 -0.03 13.30 -35.64
CA GLN A 132 0.27 11.89 -35.31
C GLN A 132 0.72 11.72 -33.86
N ALA A 133 1.56 12.64 -33.34
CA ALA A 133 1.96 12.61 -31.95
C ALA A 133 0.81 12.94 -30.99
N LEU A 134 -0.10 13.88 -31.33
CA LEU A 134 -1.26 14.23 -30.51
C LEU A 134 -2.30 13.11 -30.42
N ILE A 135 -2.44 12.30 -31.47
CA ILE A 135 -3.32 11.13 -31.48
C ILE A 135 -2.73 9.97 -30.63
N GLN A 136 -1.40 9.92 -30.48
CA GLN A 136 -0.68 8.90 -29.71
C GLN A 136 -0.28 9.36 -28.29
N TYR A 137 -0.35 10.66 -28.00
CA TYR A 137 -0.13 11.26 -26.67
C TYR A 137 -1.45 11.37 -25.89
N ASP A 138 -1.94 10.25 -25.36
CA ASP A 138 -2.73 10.37 -24.13
C ASP A 138 -1.75 10.76 -23.02
N TYR A 139 -1.70 12.05 -22.70
CA TYR A 139 -0.85 12.61 -21.64
C TYR A 139 -1.02 11.84 -20.32
N ARG A 140 -2.22 11.32 -20.06
CA ARG A 140 -2.53 10.52 -18.87
C ARG A 140 -1.88 9.14 -18.92
N MET A 141 -1.96 8.43 -20.05
CA MET A 141 -1.28 7.14 -20.20
C MET A 141 0.24 7.31 -20.18
N ASN A 142 0.76 8.40 -20.73
CA ASN A 142 2.20 8.69 -20.74
C ASN A 142 2.72 9.00 -19.33
N SER A 143 2.01 9.83 -18.54
CA SER A 143 2.39 10.13 -17.15
C SER A 143 2.38 8.88 -16.27
N MET A 144 1.36 8.02 -16.40
CA MET A 144 1.27 6.71 -15.72
C MET A 144 2.47 5.82 -16.06
N LYS A 145 2.65 5.51 -17.35
CA LYS A 145 3.73 4.65 -17.85
C LYS A 145 5.10 5.16 -17.40
N ARG A 146 5.31 6.48 -17.46
CA ARG A 146 6.55 7.12 -17.04
C ARG A 146 6.80 6.94 -15.54
N LEU A 147 5.79 7.18 -14.70
CA LEU A 147 5.96 7.09 -13.25
C LEU A 147 6.20 5.64 -12.80
N ASP A 148 5.56 4.67 -13.47
CA ASP A 148 5.80 3.24 -13.27
C ASP A 148 7.23 2.84 -13.64
N GLN A 149 7.71 3.28 -14.81
CA GLN A 149 9.08 3.05 -15.25
C GLN A 149 10.11 3.67 -14.30
N LEU A 150 9.89 4.91 -13.87
CA LEU A 150 10.80 5.59 -12.94
C LEU A 150 10.81 4.91 -11.56
N SER A 151 9.65 4.51 -11.04
CA SER A 151 9.55 3.79 -9.77
C SER A 151 10.27 2.44 -9.83
N THR A 152 10.13 1.75 -10.95
CA THR A 152 10.86 0.51 -11.27
C THR A 152 12.37 0.72 -11.27
N ILE A 153 12.86 1.75 -11.96
CA ILE A 153 14.30 2.09 -12.00
C ILE A 153 14.84 2.44 -10.61
N VAL A 154 14.07 3.19 -9.81
CA VAL A 154 14.45 3.55 -8.44
C VAL A 154 14.58 2.32 -7.56
N LEU A 155 13.61 1.39 -7.62
CA LEU A 155 13.69 0.13 -6.88
C LEU A 155 14.87 -0.72 -7.32
N ARG A 156 15.07 -0.89 -8.64
CA ARG A 156 16.22 -1.61 -9.20
C ARG A 156 17.54 -1.03 -8.70
N ASN A 157 17.69 0.29 -8.74
CA ASN A 157 18.92 0.96 -8.31
C ASN A 157 19.15 0.87 -6.80
N ALA A 158 18.09 0.89 -5.99
CA ALA A 158 18.21 0.71 -4.54
C ALA A 158 18.60 -0.73 -4.17
N LEU A 159 18.11 -1.71 -4.92
CA LEU A 159 18.32 -3.14 -4.68
C LEU A 159 19.56 -3.70 -5.41
N ARG A 160 20.21 -2.93 -6.30
CA ARG A 160 21.37 -3.41 -7.07
C ARG A 160 22.53 -3.91 -6.22
N PHE A 161 22.65 -3.41 -4.99
CA PHE A 161 23.70 -3.80 -4.05
C PHE A 161 23.23 -4.85 -3.06
N THR A 162 21.92 -5.14 -3.02
CA THR A 162 21.40 -6.23 -2.20
C THR A 162 21.53 -7.55 -2.93
N GLY A 163 21.34 -7.59 -4.26
CA GLY A 163 21.69 -8.77 -5.05
C GLY A 163 21.23 -8.76 -6.50
N LYS A 164 20.84 -9.94 -7.02
CA LYS A 164 20.39 -10.15 -8.40
C LYS A 164 18.96 -9.66 -8.59
N LEU A 165 18.66 -9.12 -9.77
CA LEU A 165 17.36 -8.52 -10.08
C LEU A 165 16.78 -9.09 -11.39
N GLN A 166 15.50 -9.38 -11.38
CA GLN A 166 14.72 -9.82 -12.53
C GLN A 166 13.44 -9.00 -12.63
N SER A 167 13.08 -8.60 -13.86
CA SER A 167 11.78 -8.01 -14.15
C SER A 167 10.95 -9.05 -14.90
N VAL A 168 9.73 -9.31 -14.44
CA VAL A 168 8.80 -10.23 -15.09
C VAL A 168 7.65 -9.42 -15.68
N LYS A 169 7.39 -9.60 -16.97
CA LYS A 169 6.27 -9.00 -17.71
C LYS A 169 5.37 -10.12 -18.22
N LYS A 170 4.11 -9.78 -18.50
CA LYS A 170 3.10 -10.69 -19.07
C LYS A 170 3.38 -10.88 -20.57
N ALA A 171 3.23 -12.09 -21.13
CA ALA A 171 3.64 -12.41 -22.51
C ALA A 171 2.93 -11.70 -23.68
N LYS A 172 2.01 -10.77 -23.44
CA LYS A 172 1.31 -10.10 -24.55
C LYS A 172 2.07 -8.93 -25.18
N ASP A 173 3.35 -8.75 -24.84
CA ASP A 173 4.24 -7.76 -25.48
C ASP A 173 4.91 -8.29 -26.79
N ASN A 174 4.59 -9.50 -27.27
CA ASN A 174 5.25 -10.12 -28.44
C ASN A 174 4.31 -10.38 -29.64
N LEU A 175 3.72 -9.31 -30.18
CA LEU A 175 3.31 -9.24 -31.59
C LEU A 175 3.78 -7.89 -32.15
N ASP A 176 5.02 -7.89 -32.67
CA ASP A 176 5.45 -7.17 -33.88
C ASP A 176 5.03 -5.72 -34.13
N ASP A 177 4.99 -4.83 -33.15
CA ASP A 177 4.75 -3.38 -33.41
C ASP A 177 6.01 -2.58 -33.79
N GLU A 178 7.03 -3.25 -34.36
CA GLU A 178 8.10 -2.55 -35.10
C GLU A 178 8.29 -3.03 -36.55
N LEU A 179 7.52 -4.01 -37.04
CA LEU A 179 7.56 -4.43 -38.45
C LEU A 179 6.19 -4.96 -38.91
N MET A 180 5.40 -4.11 -39.55
CA MET A 180 4.91 -4.29 -40.93
C MET A 180 3.67 -3.43 -41.17
N SER A 181 3.90 -2.32 -41.86
CA SER A 181 2.91 -1.73 -42.76
C SER A 181 2.50 -2.78 -43.80
N ASP A 182 1.24 -3.23 -43.80
CA ASP A 182 0.46 -3.37 -45.03
C ASP A 182 -0.99 -3.79 -44.75
N GLY A 183 -1.92 -2.98 -45.25
CA GLY A 183 -3.16 -3.49 -45.86
C GLY A 183 -4.39 -3.71 -44.99
N LEU A 184 -5.30 -2.73 -45.03
CA LEU A 184 -6.76 -2.87 -45.20
C LEU A 184 -7.61 -3.47 -44.06
N ASN A 185 -8.46 -2.59 -43.48
CA ASN A 185 -9.82 -2.79 -42.94
C ASN A 185 -10.02 -3.92 -41.90
N GLN A 186 -10.65 -3.74 -40.75
CA GLN A 186 -11.98 -3.19 -40.52
C GLN A 186 -12.22 -3.23 -38.99
N ASP A 187 -12.93 -2.24 -38.46
CA ASP A 187 -13.50 -2.20 -37.11
C ASP A 187 -12.52 -2.14 -35.92
N LEU A 188 -12.03 -0.92 -35.68
CA LEU A 188 -11.25 -0.54 -34.50
C LEU A 188 -12.14 -0.47 -33.24
N ASP A 189 -12.41 -1.62 -32.63
CA ASP A 189 -12.70 -1.69 -31.21
C ASP A 189 -11.38 -1.46 -30.45
N PHE A 190 -11.00 -0.19 -30.29
CA PHE A 190 -9.88 0.23 -29.45
C PHE A 190 -10.18 -0.16 -28.00
N LYS A 191 -9.91 -1.42 -27.63
CA LYS A 191 -9.70 -1.78 -26.24
C LYS A 191 -8.45 -1.04 -25.80
N VAL A 192 -8.64 0.07 -25.08
CA VAL A 192 -7.57 0.75 -24.35
C VAL A 192 -6.94 -0.31 -23.45
N GLU A 193 -5.76 -0.77 -23.86
CA GLU A 193 -5.07 -1.87 -23.19
C GLU A 193 -4.63 -1.36 -21.80
N GLU A 194 -5.12 -2.02 -20.74
CA GLU A 194 -4.75 -1.66 -19.37
C GLU A 194 -3.25 -1.85 -19.20
N HIS A 195 -2.51 -0.76 -19.00
CA HIS A 195 -1.08 -0.81 -18.71
C HIS A 195 -0.84 -1.59 -17.41
N GLU A 196 -0.23 -2.77 -17.51
CA GLU A 196 0.21 -3.57 -16.36
C GLU A 196 1.74 -3.39 -16.21
N PRO A 197 2.23 -2.68 -15.18
CA PRO A 197 3.67 -2.54 -14.97
C PRO A 197 4.29 -3.91 -14.65
N GLY A 198 5.50 -4.14 -15.17
CA GLY A 198 6.28 -5.34 -14.87
C GLY A 198 6.58 -5.48 -13.39
N VAL A 199 6.63 -6.72 -12.91
CA VAL A 199 6.93 -7.07 -11.52
C VAL A 199 8.43 -7.14 -11.35
N LEU A 200 8.94 -6.61 -10.23
CA LEU A 200 10.34 -6.78 -9.88
C LEU A 200 10.50 -7.93 -8.90
N ILE A 201 11.37 -8.88 -9.24
CA ILE A 201 11.84 -9.94 -8.36
C ILE A 201 13.31 -9.65 -8.05
N ALA A 202 13.66 -9.56 -6.78
CA ALA A 202 15.01 -9.31 -6.31
C ALA A 202 15.47 -10.45 -5.43
N SER A 203 16.59 -11.09 -5.77
CA SER A 203 17.32 -11.96 -4.86
C SER A 203 18.47 -11.19 -4.23
N THR A 204 18.79 -11.54 -2.99
CA THR A 204 19.88 -10.91 -2.25
C THR A 204 21.13 -11.78 -2.38
N LEU A 205 22.28 -11.19 -2.69
CA LEU A 205 23.57 -11.89 -2.80
C LEU A 205 23.84 -12.64 -1.50
N ASP A 206 24.19 -13.92 -1.59
CA ASP A 206 24.49 -14.81 -0.46
C ASP A 206 23.40 -14.87 0.62
N SER A 207 22.16 -14.49 0.27
CA SER A 207 21.02 -14.49 1.19
C SER A 207 19.89 -15.36 0.66
N LYS A 208 19.28 -16.09 1.57
CA LYS A 208 18.17 -17.01 1.34
C LYS A 208 16.83 -16.34 1.00
N TYR A 209 16.80 -15.04 0.71
CA TYR A 209 15.55 -14.29 0.51
C TYR A 209 15.36 -13.83 -0.93
N VAL A 210 14.10 -13.88 -1.39
CA VAL A 210 13.62 -13.32 -2.66
C VAL A 210 12.48 -12.36 -2.37
N ALA A 211 12.55 -11.16 -2.91
CA ALA A 211 11.55 -10.12 -2.74
C ALA A 211 10.81 -9.86 -4.05
N VAL A 212 9.50 -9.72 -3.97
CA VAL A 212 8.62 -9.35 -5.08
C VAL A 212 8.02 -7.97 -4.83
N PHE A 213 7.96 -7.13 -5.86
CA PHE A 213 7.48 -5.76 -5.74
C PHE A 213 6.42 -5.43 -6.79
N ASP A 214 5.40 -4.69 -6.35
CA ASP A 214 4.62 -3.81 -7.20
C ASP A 214 5.19 -2.38 -7.03
N PRO A 215 5.93 -1.85 -8.03
CA PRO A 215 6.62 -0.58 -7.91
C PRO A 215 5.69 0.58 -7.55
N LEU A 216 4.50 0.62 -8.15
CA LEU A 216 3.54 1.69 -7.95
C LEU A 216 2.10 1.25 -8.29
N ASP A 217 1.35 0.87 -7.25
CA ASP A 217 -0.09 0.74 -7.29
C ASP A 217 -0.76 2.10 -7.47
N GLY A 218 -1.75 2.14 -8.37
CA GLY A 218 -2.57 3.32 -8.62
C GLY A 218 -1.80 4.44 -9.30
N SER A 219 -0.79 4.18 -10.13
CA SER A 219 -0.05 5.22 -10.87
C SER A 219 -0.96 6.19 -11.62
N GLY A 220 -2.10 5.70 -12.12
CA GLY A 220 -3.17 6.49 -12.73
C GLY A 220 -3.88 7.51 -11.87
N ASN A 221 -3.65 7.48 -10.57
CA ASN A 221 -4.20 8.39 -9.58
C ASN A 221 -3.25 9.55 -9.25
N ALA A 222 -1.98 9.45 -9.64
CA ALA A 222 -0.95 10.44 -9.29
C ALA A 222 -1.29 11.85 -9.82
N ASP A 223 -1.75 11.95 -11.07
CA ASP A 223 -2.13 13.22 -11.69
C ASP A 223 -3.39 13.85 -11.05
N ALA A 224 -4.26 13.02 -10.47
CA ALA A 224 -5.44 13.46 -9.74
C ALA A 224 -5.14 13.83 -8.27
N ALA A 225 -3.85 13.79 -7.86
CA ALA A 225 -3.43 13.97 -6.47
C ALA A 225 -4.13 13.00 -5.49
N ILE A 226 -4.53 11.83 -5.98
CA ILE A 226 -5.07 10.74 -5.17
C ILE A 226 -3.90 9.86 -4.71
N CYS A 227 -4.05 9.19 -3.57
CA CYS A 227 -2.97 8.37 -3.05
C CYS A 227 -2.61 7.19 -3.96
N THR A 228 -1.34 6.80 -3.87
CA THR A 228 -0.73 5.68 -4.57
C THR A 228 0.15 4.90 -3.59
N GLY A 229 0.79 3.81 -4.01
CA GLY A 229 1.73 3.14 -3.11
C GLY A 229 2.62 2.09 -3.76
N THR A 230 3.67 1.69 -3.07
CA THR A 230 4.51 0.54 -3.46
C THR A 230 4.15 -0.64 -2.57
N VAL A 231 4.02 -1.84 -3.13
CA VAL A 231 3.76 -3.09 -2.36
C VAL A 231 4.98 -4.01 -2.48
N PHE A 232 5.31 -4.72 -1.41
CA PHE A 232 6.39 -5.70 -1.43
C PHE A 232 6.09 -6.91 -0.55
N GLY A 233 6.52 -8.08 -1.01
CA GLY A 233 6.53 -9.34 -0.25
C GLY A 233 7.91 -9.97 -0.33
N ILE A 234 8.33 -10.67 0.73
CA ILE A 234 9.63 -11.33 0.82
C ILE A 234 9.41 -12.79 1.21
N TYR A 235 9.95 -13.69 0.40
CA TYR A 235 9.93 -15.14 0.57
C TYR A 235 11.34 -15.65 0.92
N GLU A 236 11.40 -16.82 1.52
CA GLU A 236 12.63 -17.61 1.61
C GLU A 236 12.77 -18.47 0.35
N GLN A 237 13.99 -18.62 -0.16
CA GLN A 237 14.31 -19.51 -1.29
C GLN A 237 14.03 -20.95 -0.90
N THR A 238 13.49 -21.74 -1.82
CA THR A 238 13.25 -23.17 -1.63
C THR A 238 14.53 -23.96 -1.86
N GLU A 239 14.88 -24.87 -0.94
CA GLU A 239 16.03 -25.78 -1.06
C GLU A 239 15.92 -26.75 -2.26
N GLU A 240 14.70 -27.00 -2.76
CA GLU A 240 14.44 -27.89 -3.90
C GLU A 240 15.06 -27.37 -5.21
N ALA A 241 15.22 -26.04 -5.37
CA ALA A 241 15.92 -25.45 -6.51
C ALA A 241 17.43 -25.80 -6.55
N GLU A 242 17.99 -26.29 -5.44
CA GLU A 242 19.39 -26.72 -5.36
C GLU A 242 19.57 -28.23 -5.55
N GLN A 243 18.54 -29.06 -5.34
CA GLN A 243 18.69 -30.53 -5.23
C GLN A 243 18.29 -31.34 -6.47
N GLU A 244 17.41 -30.86 -7.35
CA GLU A 244 17.11 -31.57 -8.61
C GLU A 244 18.22 -31.42 -9.66
N ASN A 245 19.21 -30.55 -9.41
CA ASN A 245 20.22 -30.09 -10.37
C ASN A 245 21.50 -30.95 -10.46
N LYS A 246 21.43 -32.28 -10.31
CA LYS A 246 22.62 -33.15 -10.46
C LYS A 246 22.50 -34.37 -11.37
N GLU A 247 21.34 -34.68 -11.94
CA GLU A 247 21.23 -35.82 -12.86
C GLU A 247 20.49 -35.42 -14.14
N ASP A 248 21.25 -35.42 -15.25
CA ASP A 248 20.86 -35.69 -16.63
C ASP A 248 19.73 -34.82 -17.23
N ASN A 249 20.04 -33.85 -18.11
CA ASN A 249 20.29 -33.98 -19.55
C ASN A 249 19.12 -33.41 -20.38
N ASP A 250 19.51 -32.81 -21.50
CA ASP A 250 18.75 -32.59 -22.74
C ASP A 250 17.74 -31.43 -22.81
N ASP A 251 18.23 -30.41 -23.52
CA ASP A 251 17.56 -29.39 -24.33
C ASP A 251 16.19 -29.82 -24.89
N GLU A 252 15.14 -29.73 -24.07
CA GLU A 252 13.76 -29.54 -24.55
C GLU A 252 13.16 -28.32 -23.83
N GLY A 253 13.21 -27.17 -24.50
CA GLY A 253 12.52 -25.97 -24.08
C GLY A 253 11.01 -26.24 -23.97
N LEU A 254 10.49 -26.14 -22.75
CA LEU A 254 9.06 -26.22 -22.49
C LEU A 254 8.35 -24.98 -23.06
N ASP A 255 7.61 -25.20 -24.14
CA ASP A 255 6.57 -24.30 -24.63
C ASP A 255 5.59 -23.99 -23.49
N GLY A 256 5.64 -22.77 -22.97
CA GLY A 256 4.75 -22.30 -21.90
C GLY A 256 5.31 -21.20 -21.01
N ILE A 257 6.61 -20.89 -21.10
CA ILE A 257 7.19 -19.73 -20.41
C ILE A 257 7.00 -18.50 -21.28
N ASP A 258 5.92 -17.79 -20.97
CA ASP A 258 5.64 -16.43 -21.40
C ASP A 258 6.91 -15.57 -21.52
N ASN A 259 7.23 -15.20 -22.76
CA ASN A 259 8.41 -14.44 -23.20
C ASN A 259 8.87 -13.36 -22.20
N VAL A 260 9.98 -13.64 -21.50
CA VAL A 260 10.69 -12.69 -20.64
C VAL A 260 11.36 -11.62 -21.52
N VAL A 261 10.73 -10.47 -21.70
CA VAL A 261 11.38 -9.32 -22.37
C VAL A 261 12.45 -8.74 -21.45
N LEU A 262 13.69 -8.92 -21.89
CA LEU A 262 14.92 -8.45 -21.27
C LEU A 262 15.07 -6.95 -21.47
N GLY A 263 15.12 -6.19 -20.37
CA GLY A 263 15.64 -4.83 -20.40
C GLY A 263 17.16 -4.84 -20.49
N GLY A 264 17.69 -5.19 -21.66
CA GLY A 264 19.11 -5.10 -22.00
C GLY A 264 19.40 -3.80 -22.74
N GLY A 265 20.05 -2.88 -22.06
CA GLY A 265 20.52 -1.62 -22.62
C GLY A 265 21.39 -0.95 -21.57
N ASP A 266 22.71 -1.07 -21.75
CA ASP A 266 23.80 -0.43 -21.01
C ASP A 266 24.70 -1.39 -20.21
N GLY A 267 25.44 -2.25 -20.93
CA GLY A 267 26.82 -2.65 -20.60
C GLY A 267 27.14 -3.19 -19.21
N MET A 268 26.26 -3.96 -18.57
CA MET A 268 26.49 -4.55 -17.25
C MET A 268 25.92 -5.99 -17.20
N ASP A 269 26.61 -6.92 -17.86
CA ASP A 269 26.13 -8.30 -18.03
C ASP A 269 26.14 -9.14 -16.73
N ASP A 270 26.89 -8.73 -15.69
CA ASP A 270 27.02 -9.49 -14.43
C ASP A 270 25.85 -9.33 -13.44
N LEU A 271 24.90 -8.41 -13.69
CA LEU A 271 23.78 -8.16 -12.78
C LEU A 271 22.51 -8.96 -13.13
N PHE A 272 22.50 -9.60 -14.30
CA PHE A 272 21.36 -10.36 -14.78
C PHE A 272 21.55 -11.85 -14.48
N PRO A 273 20.57 -12.50 -13.82
CA PRO A 273 20.63 -13.94 -13.60
C PRO A 273 20.66 -14.70 -14.93
N SER A 274 21.29 -15.89 -14.92
CA SER A 274 21.20 -16.85 -16.04
C SER A 274 19.75 -17.32 -16.25
N ILE A 275 19.46 -18.01 -17.36
CA ILE A 275 18.10 -18.55 -17.62
C ILE A 275 17.64 -19.43 -16.46
N GLN A 276 18.49 -20.38 -16.05
CA GLN A 276 18.20 -21.26 -14.92
C GLN A 276 17.98 -20.50 -13.61
N GLU A 277 18.81 -19.49 -13.34
CA GLU A 277 18.65 -18.68 -12.13
C GLU A 277 17.35 -17.87 -12.15
N ARG A 278 16.89 -17.43 -13.33
CA ARG A 278 15.60 -16.75 -13.48
C ARG A 278 14.42 -17.65 -13.17
N GLU A 279 14.47 -18.91 -13.60
CA GLU A 279 13.48 -19.92 -13.28
C GLU A 279 13.41 -20.14 -11.77
N ASN A 280 14.57 -20.35 -11.13
CA ASN A 280 14.66 -20.52 -9.69
C ASN A 280 14.09 -19.31 -8.91
N LEU A 281 14.30 -18.08 -9.40
CA LEU A 281 13.74 -16.87 -8.78
C LEU A 281 12.22 -16.78 -8.92
N VAL A 282 11.69 -17.20 -10.05
CA VAL A 282 10.24 -17.27 -10.28
C VAL A 282 9.65 -18.33 -9.36
N ASP A 283 10.21 -19.52 -9.32
CA ASP A 283 9.70 -20.61 -8.47
C ASP A 283 9.75 -20.26 -6.99
N ALA A 284 10.78 -19.53 -6.56
CA ALA A 284 10.88 -19.01 -5.20
C ALA A 284 9.72 -18.06 -4.83
N VAL A 285 9.11 -17.35 -5.78
CA VAL A 285 7.93 -16.49 -5.51
C VAL A 285 6.60 -17.21 -5.77
N LEU A 286 6.61 -18.38 -6.41
CA LEU A 286 5.42 -19.21 -6.65
C LEU A 286 5.03 -20.09 -5.45
N GLN A 287 5.21 -19.54 -4.25
CA GLN A 287 4.85 -20.16 -2.98
C GLN A 287 3.52 -19.58 -2.46
N PRO A 288 2.75 -20.35 -1.66
CA PRO A 288 1.59 -19.79 -0.96
C PRO A 288 1.99 -18.58 -0.10
N GLY A 289 1.11 -17.58 -0.02
CA GLY A 289 1.37 -16.35 0.75
C GLY A 289 1.70 -16.57 2.23
N LYS A 290 1.31 -17.71 2.82
CA LYS A 290 1.72 -18.12 4.18
C LYS A 290 3.23 -18.32 4.35
N LYS A 291 3.98 -18.49 3.26
CA LYS A 291 5.45 -18.62 3.24
C LYS A 291 6.18 -17.27 3.20
N LEU A 292 5.46 -16.15 3.15
CA LEU A 292 6.05 -14.83 3.29
C LEU A 292 6.74 -14.71 4.66
N VAL A 293 8.02 -14.33 4.66
CA VAL A 293 8.78 -14.03 5.89
C VAL A 293 8.60 -12.58 6.30
N ALA A 294 8.36 -11.70 5.33
CA ALA A 294 8.07 -10.29 5.55
C ALA A 294 7.22 -9.75 4.41
N ALA A 295 6.39 -8.76 4.70
CA ALA A 295 5.65 -8.03 3.68
C ALA A 295 5.34 -6.61 4.15
N GLY A 296 5.01 -5.75 3.21
CA GLY A 296 4.63 -4.38 3.52
C GLY A 296 4.21 -3.59 2.31
N TYR A 297 3.89 -2.33 2.59
CA TYR A 297 3.60 -1.34 1.57
C TYR A 297 4.05 0.03 2.03
N CYS A 298 4.37 0.91 1.08
CA CYS A 298 4.57 2.33 1.33
C CYS A 298 3.44 3.11 0.67
N LEU A 299 2.61 3.75 1.49
CA LEU A 299 1.56 4.65 1.05
C LEU A 299 2.16 6.03 0.74
N TYR A 300 1.84 6.57 -0.44
CA TYR A 300 2.15 7.94 -0.84
C TYR A 300 0.85 8.75 -0.86
N SER A 301 0.65 9.59 0.15
CA SER A 301 -0.55 10.41 0.31
C SER A 301 -0.19 11.77 0.93
N SER A 302 -1.12 12.41 1.63
CA SER A 302 -0.87 13.58 2.49
C SER A 302 0.30 13.40 3.45
N SER A 303 0.57 12.15 3.84
CA SER A 303 1.82 11.72 4.46
C SER A 303 2.32 10.44 3.80
N THR A 304 3.64 10.22 3.85
CA THR A 304 4.25 8.99 3.39
C THR A 304 4.38 8.03 4.56
N ILE A 305 3.75 6.86 4.46
CA ILE A 305 3.70 5.87 5.54
C ILE A 305 4.18 4.53 5.02
N LEU A 306 5.26 4.01 5.60
CA LEU A 306 5.72 2.64 5.39
C LEU A 306 5.09 1.74 6.46
N VAL A 307 4.27 0.79 6.04
CA VAL A 307 3.68 -0.23 6.90
C VAL A 307 4.29 -1.57 6.53
N PHE A 308 4.81 -2.31 7.51
CA PHE A 308 5.38 -3.63 7.25
C PHE A 308 5.26 -4.56 8.45
N THR A 309 5.51 -5.85 8.20
CA THR A 309 5.58 -6.92 9.19
C THR A 309 6.74 -7.87 8.87
N LEU A 310 7.35 -8.43 9.91
CA LEU A 310 8.33 -9.54 9.85
C LEU A 310 7.72 -10.87 10.36
N GLY A 311 6.38 -10.95 10.40
CA GLY A 311 5.65 -12.12 10.91
C GLY A 311 5.28 -12.09 12.40
N ASN A 312 5.60 -11.01 13.13
CA ASN A 312 5.29 -10.85 14.55
C ASN A 312 4.49 -9.58 14.85
N GLY A 313 3.49 -9.28 14.02
CA GLY A 313 2.69 -8.07 14.10
C GLY A 313 3.08 -7.01 13.07
N THR A 314 2.22 -6.00 12.97
CA THR A 314 2.28 -4.99 11.90
C THR A 314 2.67 -3.63 12.46
N HIS A 315 3.60 -2.93 11.84
CA HIS A 315 4.12 -1.66 12.32
C HIS A 315 4.07 -0.59 11.23
N GLY A 316 3.66 0.63 11.61
CA GLY A 316 3.61 1.79 10.72
C GLY A 316 4.64 2.85 11.09
N PHE A 317 5.40 3.29 10.10
CA PHE A 317 6.40 4.34 10.20
C PHE A 317 6.02 5.48 9.27
N THR A 318 5.97 6.70 9.81
CA THR A 318 5.69 7.90 9.01
C THR A 318 7.00 8.58 8.64
N LEU A 319 7.15 8.97 7.38
CA LEU A 319 8.29 9.74 6.91
C LEU A 319 8.23 11.16 7.49
N ASP A 320 9.24 11.54 8.26
CA ASP A 320 9.48 12.93 8.61
C ASP A 320 10.31 13.59 7.50
N PRO A 321 9.76 14.52 6.71
CA PRO A 321 10.46 15.13 5.59
C PRO A 321 11.59 16.07 6.03
N GLN A 322 11.60 16.56 7.28
CA GLN A 322 12.63 17.50 7.76
C GLN A 322 13.96 16.78 8.00
N ILE A 323 13.89 15.59 8.58
CA ILE A 323 15.07 14.74 8.84
C ILE A 323 15.23 13.63 7.80
N ASN A 324 14.27 13.48 6.89
CA ASN A 324 14.21 12.47 5.85
C ASN A 324 14.35 11.04 6.40
N GLU A 325 13.67 10.76 7.52
CA GLU A 325 13.68 9.46 8.19
C GLU A 325 12.27 8.95 8.48
N PHE A 326 12.11 7.63 8.35
CA PHE A 326 10.89 6.94 8.78
C PHE A 326 10.92 6.79 10.29
N VAL A 327 9.93 7.35 10.97
CA VAL A 327 9.80 7.33 12.43
C VAL A 327 8.61 6.46 12.80
N LEU A 328 8.79 5.58 13.79
CA LEU A 328 7.72 4.73 14.30
C LEU A 328 6.60 5.60 14.87
N THR A 329 5.42 5.50 14.27
CA THR A 329 4.23 6.25 14.68
C THR A 329 3.09 5.32 15.12
N HIS A 330 3.05 4.10 14.57
CA HIS A 330 2.00 3.12 14.84
C HIS A 330 2.63 1.76 15.20
N PRO A 331 3.03 1.55 16.47
CA PRO A 331 3.54 0.27 16.91
C PRO A 331 2.43 -0.78 17.03
N ASN A 332 2.67 -2.00 16.52
CA ASN A 332 1.78 -3.16 16.68
C ASN A 332 0.31 -2.83 16.34
N ILE A 333 0.10 -2.34 15.12
CA ILE A 333 -1.22 -2.03 14.57
C ILE A 333 -2.13 -3.25 14.71
N LYS A 334 -3.34 -3.01 15.21
CA LYS A 334 -4.42 -3.99 15.24
C LYS A 334 -5.61 -3.46 14.48
N ILE A 335 -6.08 -4.23 13.51
CA ILE A 335 -7.29 -3.91 12.79
C ILE A 335 -8.48 -4.08 13.74
N PRO A 336 -9.48 -3.17 13.72
CA PRO A 336 -10.72 -3.37 14.46
C PRO A 336 -11.39 -4.69 14.08
N PRO A 337 -12.01 -5.42 15.02
CA PRO A 337 -12.66 -6.70 14.73
C PRO A 337 -13.86 -6.54 13.77
N ARG A 338 -14.47 -5.36 13.75
CA ARG A 338 -15.56 -4.95 12.87
C ARG A 338 -15.45 -3.45 12.58
N GLY A 339 -15.83 -3.03 11.37
CA GLY A 339 -16.00 -1.62 11.05
C GLY A 339 -17.42 -1.25 10.63
N ASN A 340 -17.53 -0.14 9.91
CA ASN A 340 -18.79 0.40 9.37
C ASN A 340 -18.59 0.96 7.95
N VAL A 341 -17.55 0.50 7.27
CA VAL A 341 -17.15 0.95 5.94
C VAL A 341 -16.99 -0.26 5.03
N TYR A 342 -17.46 -0.15 3.79
CA TYR A 342 -17.09 -1.08 2.73
C TYR A 342 -16.42 -0.34 1.58
N SER A 343 -15.54 -1.04 0.88
CA SER A 343 -14.69 -0.50 -0.18
C SER A 343 -14.66 -1.42 -1.37
N CYS A 344 -15.37 -1.02 -2.43
CA CYS A 344 -15.41 -1.74 -3.70
C CYS A 344 -15.80 -0.78 -4.83
N ASN A 345 -15.54 -1.18 -6.07
CA ASN A 345 -16.03 -0.46 -7.25
C ASN A 345 -17.44 -0.95 -7.61
N GLU A 346 -18.48 -0.32 -7.05
CA GLU A 346 -19.87 -0.68 -7.32
C GLU A 346 -20.28 -0.58 -8.79
N ALA A 347 -19.53 0.13 -9.65
CA ALA A 347 -19.84 0.18 -11.08
C ALA A 347 -19.79 -1.20 -11.75
N ASN A 348 -19.04 -2.15 -11.18
CA ASN A 348 -18.94 -3.51 -11.68
C ASN A 348 -19.96 -4.45 -11.02
N SER A 349 -20.86 -3.97 -10.16
CA SER A 349 -21.71 -4.84 -9.33
C SER A 349 -22.67 -5.71 -10.13
N GLU A 350 -23.06 -5.28 -11.33
CA GLU A 350 -23.94 -6.06 -12.22
C GLU A 350 -23.28 -7.36 -12.68
N GLY A 351 -21.96 -7.35 -12.91
CA GLY A 351 -21.18 -8.52 -13.35
C GLY A 351 -20.74 -9.45 -12.21
N TRP A 352 -21.04 -9.11 -10.94
CA TRP A 352 -20.69 -9.96 -9.80
C TRP A 352 -21.64 -11.14 -9.65
N ALA A 353 -21.25 -12.13 -8.84
CA ALA A 353 -22.14 -13.22 -8.46
C ALA A 353 -23.28 -12.71 -7.55
N ASP A 354 -24.43 -13.38 -7.60
CA ASP A 354 -25.66 -12.91 -6.94
C ASP A 354 -25.55 -12.92 -5.40
N ASP A 355 -24.75 -13.82 -4.85
CA ASP A 355 -24.38 -13.87 -3.43
C ASP A 355 -23.61 -12.63 -2.97
N VAL A 356 -22.64 -12.16 -3.76
CA VAL A 356 -21.88 -10.93 -3.52
C VAL A 356 -22.80 -9.71 -3.65
N LYS A 357 -23.72 -9.71 -4.63
CA LYS A 357 -24.74 -8.65 -4.75
C LYS A 357 -25.67 -8.62 -3.53
N ALA A 358 -26.10 -9.78 -3.04
CA ALA A 358 -26.93 -9.88 -1.85
C ALA A 358 -26.21 -9.36 -0.60
N TYR A 359 -24.92 -9.68 -0.44
CA TYR A 359 -24.10 -9.12 0.63
C TYR A 359 -23.96 -7.59 0.50
N LEU A 360 -23.65 -7.07 -0.69
CA LEU A 360 -23.58 -5.63 -0.95
C LEU A 360 -24.92 -4.95 -0.60
N HIS A 361 -26.04 -5.54 -0.99
CA HIS A 361 -27.37 -5.04 -0.65
C HIS A 361 -27.56 -4.95 0.86
N ALA A 362 -27.20 -6.01 1.61
CA ALA A 362 -27.32 -6.04 3.06
C ALA A 362 -26.50 -4.93 3.76
N LEU A 363 -25.30 -4.65 3.27
CA LEU A 363 -24.48 -3.53 3.76
C LEU A 363 -25.13 -2.16 3.52
N LYS A 364 -25.78 -1.98 2.37
CA LYS A 364 -26.44 -0.72 1.96
C LYS A 364 -27.79 -0.50 2.63
N SER A 365 -28.58 -1.55 2.78
CA SER A 365 -29.90 -1.52 3.40
C SER A 365 -29.81 -1.44 4.93
N GLY A 366 -28.73 -1.96 5.51
CA GLY A 366 -28.58 -2.17 6.94
C GLY A 366 -29.21 -3.49 7.41
N GLU A 367 -29.39 -4.44 6.51
CA GLU A 367 -29.81 -5.83 6.81
C GLU A 367 -28.61 -6.72 7.19
N ASN A 368 -27.41 -6.13 7.29
CA ASN A 368 -26.22 -6.75 7.84
C ASN A 368 -26.34 -7.04 9.35
N GLU A 369 -25.38 -7.75 9.93
CA GLU A 369 -25.40 -8.14 11.35
C GLU A 369 -25.41 -6.94 12.31
N THR A 370 -24.84 -5.81 11.89
CA THR A 370 -24.86 -4.58 12.69
C THR A 370 -26.20 -3.87 12.72
N LYS A 371 -27.14 -4.25 11.83
CA LYS A 371 -28.42 -3.56 11.62
C LYS A 371 -28.25 -2.08 11.27
N SER A 372 -27.15 -1.74 10.60
CA SER A 372 -26.78 -0.36 10.30
C SER A 372 -26.17 -0.27 8.91
N ARG A 373 -26.44 0.84 8.21
CA ARG A 373 -25.90 1.06 6.87
C ARG A 373 -24.41 1.33 6.96
N TYR A 374 -23.62 0.62 6.16
CA TYR A 374 -22.19 0.91 6.05
C TYR A 374 -21.97 2.09 5.10
N ALA A 375 -20.90 2.84 5.35
CA ALA A 375 -20.46 3.90 4.47
C ALA A 375 -19.61 3.34 3.32
N LEU A 376 -19.92 3.69 2.08
CA LEU A 376 -19.05 3.44 0.94
C LEU A 376 -17.83 4.37 1.01
N ARG A 377 -16.63 3.79 0.95
CA ARG A 377 -15.38 4.52 0.70
C ARG A 377 -14.56 3.72 -0.29
N TYR A 378 -14.35 4.26 -1.48
CA TYR A 378 -13.51 3.64 -2.50
C TYR A 378 -12.62 4.72 -3.11
N VAL A 379 -11.31 4.59 -2.88
CA VAL A 379 -10.32 5.55 -3.38
C VAL A 379 -9.90 5.19 -4.80
N GLY A 380 -9.88 3.89 -5.14
CA GLY A 380 -9.35 3.41 -6.42
C GLY A 380 -7.82 3.28 -6.42
N SER A 381 -7.19 3.30 -5.24
CA SER A 381 -5.83 2.79 -5.02
C SER A 381 -5.93 1.68 -3.99
N LEU A 382 -5.45 0.50 -4.37
CA LEU A 382 -5.46 -0.67 -3.51
C LEU A 382 -4.73 -0.40 -2.19
N VAL A 383 -3.55 0.22 -2.25
CA VAL A 383 -2.77 0.57 -1.04
C VAL A 383 -3.53 1.56 -0.16
N GLY A 384 -4.18 2.57 -0.75
CA GLY A 384 -4.98 3.55 -0.01
C GLY A 384 -6.19 2.93 0.68
N ASP A 385 -6.94 2.09 -0.04
CA ASP A 385 -8.14 1.43 0.47
C ASP A 385 -7.80 0.40 1.55
N ILE A 386 -6.72 -0.37 1.39
CA ILE A 386 -6.24 -1.32 2.40
C ILE A 386 -5.69 -0.60 3.64
N HIS A 387 -4.94 0.50 3.48
CA HIS A 387 -4.44 1.25 4.63
C HIS A 387 -5.58 1.84 5.47
N ARG A 388 -6.63 2.36 4.83
CA ARG A 388 -7.84 2.82 5.55
C ARG A 388 -8.50 1.66 6.29
N THR A 389 -8.65 0.51 5.62
CA THR A 389 -9.27 -0.69 6.21
C THR A 389 -8.47 -1.20 7.41
N LEU A 390 -7.14 -1.21 7.33
CA LEU A 390 -6.24 -1.56 8.42
C LEU A 390 -6.44 -0.65 9.65
N MET A 391 -6.63 0.65 9.44
CA MET A 391 -6.73 1.63 10.53
C MET A 391 -8.12 1.74 11.15
N TYR A 392 -9.18 1.66 10.34
CA TYR A 392 -10.55 1.94 10.79
C TYR A 392 -11.47 0.73 10.77
N GLY A 393 -11.00 -0.42 10.28
CA GLY A 393 -11.82 -1.60 10.08
C GLY A 393 -12.77 -1.44 8.88
N GLY A 394 -13.71 -2.37 8.79
CA GLY A 394 -14.55 -2.58 7.62
C GLY A 394 -13.98 -3.64 6.69
N ILE A 395 -14.45 -3.62 5.45
CA ILE A 395 -14.10 -4.62 4.43
C ILE A 395 -13.73 -3.95 3.10
N PHE A 396 -12.61 -4.36 2.53
CA PHE A 396 -12.27 -4.13 1.13
C PHE A 396 -12.61 -5.39 0.34
N PHE A 397 -13.27 -5.24 -0.80
CA PHE A 397 -13.48 -6.37 -1.70
C PHE A 397 -13.43 -5.99 -3.18
N TYR A 398 -12.79 -6.88 -3.94
CA TYR A 398 -12.63 -6.85 -5.38
C TYR A 398 -12.95 -8.27 -5.90
N PRO A 399 -14.24 -8.58 -6.09
CA PRO A 399 -14.69 -9.92 -6.46
C PRO A 399 -14.36 -10.22 -7.93
N GLY A 400 -14.60 -11.47 -8.34
CA GLY A 400 -14.64 -11.84 -9.74
C GLY A 400 -15.82 -11.16 -10.46
N ASP A 401 -15.61 -10.83 -11.72
CA ASP A 401 -16.64 -10.32 -12.62
C ASP A 401 -16.86 -11.36 -13.71
N ALA A 402 -18.08 -11.90 -13.82
CA ALA A 402 -18.39 -13.03 -14.71
C ALA A 402 -18.14 -12.71 -16.19
N GLU A 403 -18.24 -11.43 -16.59
CA GLU A 403 -18.10 -11.00 -17.98
C GLU A 403 -16.67 -10.63 -18.34
N ARG A 404 -15.94 -9.97 -17.42
CA ARG A 404 -14.59 -9.44 -17.71
C ARG A 404 -13.46 -10.22 -17.05
N TYR A 405 -13.60 -10.54 -15.77
CA TYR A 405 -12.53 -11.08 -14.94
C TYR A 405 -13.07 -12.16 -13.99
N PRO A 406 -13.47 -13.34 -14.51
CA PRO A 406 -14.14 -14.36 -13.71
C PRO A 406 -13.26 -14.87 -12.56
N ASN A 407 -11.94 -14.88 -12.77
CA ASN A 407 -10.94 -15.25 -11.77
C ASN A 407 -10.42 -14.03 -10.96
N GLY A 408 -11.13 -12.90 -10.98
CA GLY A 408 -10.70 -11.66 -10.32
C GLY A 408 -9.68 -10.85 -11.13
N ASN A 409 -9.51 -9.59 -10.73
CA ASN A 409 -8.65 -8.63 -11.45
C ASN A 409 -7.31 -8.36 -10.74
N LEU A 410 -7.21 -8.63 -9.43
CA LEU A 410 -6.02 -8.29 -8.66
C LEU A 410 -4.99 -9.41 -8.71
N GLN A 411 -3.73 -9.05 -8.95
CA GLN A 411 -2.64 -10.01 -8.96
C GLN A 411 -2.38 -10.57 -7.56
N LEU A 412 -2.13 -11.88 -7.48
CA LEU A 412 -2.00 -12.58 -6.21
C LEU A 412 -0.62 -12.40 -5.59
N VAL A 413 0.45 -12.63 -6.36
CA VAL A 413 1.83 -12.77 -5.84
C VAL A 413 2.39 -11.47 -5.26
N TYR A 414 2.15 -10.34 -5.93
CA TYR A 414 2.80 -9.05 -5.62
C TYR A 414 1.84 -7.94 -5.16
N LYS A 415 0.54 -8.23 -5.09
CA LYS A 415 -0.47 -7.30 -4.52
C LYS A 415 -1.23 -7.96 -3.40
N SER A 416 -2.10 -8.92 -3.74
CA SER A 416 -3.09 -9.43 -2.79
C SER A 416 -2.48 -10.23 -1.65
N SER A 417 -1.48 -11.09 -1.90
CA SER A 417 -0.82 -11.88 -0.85
C SER A 417 0.00 -11.02 0.12
N PRO A 418 0.89 -10.10 -0.34
CA PRO A 418 1.62 -9.24 0.58
C PRO A 418 0.71 -8.37 1.46
N LEU A 419 -0.35 -7.78 0.88
CA LEU A 419 -1.31 -6.96 1.63
C LEU A 419 -2.13 -7.79 2.63
N SER A 420 -2.52 -9.00 2.23
CA SER A 420 -3.20 -9.95 3.12
C SER A 420 -2.31 -10.36 4.29
N TYR A 421 -1.02 -10.62 4.06
CA TYR A 421 -0.08 -10.96 5.12
C TYR A 421 0.03 -9.83 6.16
N VAL A 422 0.11 -8.58 5.71
CA VAL A 422 0.12 -7.40 6.59
C VAL A 422 -1.17 -7.31 7.43
N ILE A 423 -2.33 -7.58 6.82
CA ILE A 423 -3.64 -7.49 7.49
C ILE A 423 -3.83 -8.64 8.49
N GLU A 424 -3.49 -9.87 8.13
CA GLU A 424 -3.60 -11.02 9.03
C GLU A 424 -2.65 -10.89 10.24
N GLN A 425 -1.45 -10.35 10.04
CA GLN A 425 -0.53 -10.02 11.15
C GLN A 425 -1.08 -8.91 12.08
N ALA A 426 -1.97 -8.06 11.56
CA ALA A 426 -2.70 -7.09 12.36
C ALA A 426 -3.97 -7.67 13.04
N GLY A 427 -4.27 -8.96 12.85
CA GLY A 427 -5.46 -9.63 13.40
C GLY A 427 -6.69 -9.59 12.47
N GLY A 428 -6.50 -9.24 11.21
CA GLY A 428 -7.54 -9.25 10.18
C GLY A 428 -7.72 -10.61 9.53
N MET A 429 -8.55 -10.63 8.49
CA MET A 429 -8.76 -11.82 7.66
C MET A 429 -8.75 -11.49 6.18
N SER A 430 -8.31 -12.46 5.37
CA SER A 430 -8.33 -12.40 3.91
C SER A 430 -8.89 -13.68 3.29
N THR A 431 -9.58 -13.57 2.16
CA THR A 431 -10.12 -14.72 1.42
C THR A 431 -10.31 -14.36 -0.06
N ASN A 432 -10.28 -15.35 -0.94
CA ASN A 432 -10.74 -15.19 -2.33
C ASN A 432 -12.24 -15.47 -2.51
N GLY A 433 -12.98 -15.60 -1.40
CA GLY A 433 -14.38 -16.01 -1.35
C GLY A 433 -14.55 -17.49 -1.00
N LYS A 434 -13.61 -18.35 -1.42
CA LYS A 434 -13.66 -19.81 -1.18
C LYS A 434 -12.64 -20.25 -0.12
N VAL A 435 -11.38 -19.86 -0.27
CA VAL A 435 -10.27 -20.22 0.61
C VAL A 435 -9.52 -18.98 1.09
N GLY A 436 -8.75 -19.13 2.18
CA GLY A 436 -7.88 -18.05 2.68
C GLY A 436 -6.89 -17.59 1.61
N LEU A 437 -6.69 -16.28 1.46
CA LEU A 437 -5.92 -15.76 0.32
C LEU A 437 -4.45 -16.19 0.38
N LEU A 438 -3.89 -16.30 1.59
CA LEU A 438 -2.53 -16.76 1.82
C LEU A 438 -2.34 -18.28 1.64
N ASP A 439 -3.43 -19.05 1.57
CA ASP A 439 -3.40 -20.51 1.33
C ASP A 439 -3.32 -20.87 -0.16
N VAL A 440 -3.60 -19.91 -1.05
CA VAL A 440 -3.61 -20.15 -2.49
C VAL A 440 -2.17 -20.28 -2.99
N LYS A 441 -1.84 -21.42 -3.62
CA LYS A 441 -0.57 -21.59 -4.36
C LYS A 441 -0.74 -20.94 -5.75
N PRO A 442 0.08 -19.93 -6.10
CA PRO A 442 0.04 -19.33 -7.44
C PRO A 442 0.62 -20.29 -8.50
N GLU A 443 0.00 -20.34 -9.68
CA GLU A 443 0.49 -21.15 -10.82
C GLU A 443 1.54 -20.39 -11.65
N HIS A 444 1.43 -19.07 -11.72
CA HIS A 444 2.35 -18.19 -12.44
C HIS A 444 2.37 -16.79 -11.79
N VAL A 445 3.40 -15.99 -12.08
CA VAL A 445 3.66 -14.71 -11.39
C VAL A 445 2.49 -13.74 -11.50
N HIS A 446 1.88 -13.67 -12.69
CA HIS A 446 0.78 -12.74 -12.99
C HIS A 446 -0.62 -13.30 -12.68
N VAL A 447 -0.72 -14.40 -11.94
CA VAL A 447 -2.01 -15.01 -11.59
C VAL A 447 -2.89 -14.00 -10.82
N ARG A 448 -4.17 -13.99 -11.17
CA ARG A 448 -5.17 -13.11 -10.58
C ARG A 448 -6.13 -13.89 -9.69
N SER A 449 -6.67 -13.23 -8.68
CA SER A 449 -7.63 -13.82 -7.76
C SER A 449 -8.68 -12.79 -7.31
N PRO A 450 -9.93 -13.20 -7.03
CA PRO A 450 -10.83 -12.38 -6.24
C PRO A 450 -10.21 -12.11 -4.88
N CYS A 451 -10.52 -10.95 -4.30
CA CYS A 451 -9.83 -10.49 -3.10
C CYS A 451 -10.81 -9.84 -2.14
N PHE A 452 -10.93 -10.40 -0.94
CA PHE A 452 -11.70 -9.84 0.18
C PHE A 452 -10.77 -9.75 1.38
N ILE A 453 -10.56 -8.54 1.90
CA ILE A 453 -9.60 -8.26 2.97
C ILE A 453 -10.23 -7.29 3.96
N GLY A 454 -10.11 -7.56 5.25
CA GLY A 454 -10.51 -6.60 6.26
C GLY A 454 -10.71 -7.18 7.64
N SER A 455 -11.67 -6.61 8.34
CA SER A 455 -11.99 -6.95 9.72
C SER A 455 -12.54 -8.38 9.80
N PRO A 456 -12.15 -9.17 10.81
CA PRO A 456 -12.53 -10.57 10.90
C PRO A 456 -14.05 -10.79 10.93
N GLU A 457 -14.80 -9.96 11.65
CA GLU A 457 -16.26 -10.11 11.72
C GLU A 457 -16.94 -9.77 10.39
N ASP A 458 -16.49 -8.72 9.69
CA ASP A 458 -17.02 -8.34 8.39
C ASP A 458 -16.74 -9.42 7.33
N ILE A 459 -15.54 -10.03 7.35
CA ILE A 459 -15.18 -11.15 6.46
C ILE A 459 -16.01 -12.40 6.78
N ASN A 460 -16.21 -12.71 8.06
CA ASN A 460 -17.00 -13.88 8.47
C ASN A 460 -18.48 -13.71 8.12
N GLU A 461 -19.03 -12.51 8.23
CA GLU A 461 -20.38 -12.20 7.77
C GLU A 461 -20.50 -12.39 6.26
N MET A 462 -19.59 -11.80 5.48
CA MET A 462 -19.56 -11.97 4.03
C MET A 462 -19.51 -13.46 3.62
N LYS A 463 -18.69 -14.27 4.29
CA LYS A 463 -18.60 -15.71 4.03
C LYS A 463 -19.94 -16.44 4.16
N LYS A 464 -20.86 -15.97 5.03
CA LYS A 464 -22.20 -16.58 5.18
C LYS A 464 -23.06 -16.39 3.92
N TYR A 465 -22.80 -15.35 3.13
CA TYR A 465 -23.48 -15.14 1.86
C TYR A 465 -22.89 -16.03 0.76
N ILE A 466 -21.56 -16.11 0.68
CA ILE A 466 -20.84 -16.81 -0.40
C ILE A 466 -20.85 -18.35 -0.24
N GLN A 467 -21.14 -18.87 0.96
CA GLN A 467 -21.15 -20.31 1.24
C GLN A 467 -22.36 -21.10 0.65
N HIS A 468 -23.15 -20.51 -0.25
CA HIS A 468 -24.41 -21.09 -0.72
C HIS A 468 -24.39 -21.81 -2.08
N GLU A 469 -23.23 -22.22 -2.57
CA GLU A 469 -23.12 -23.15 -3.71
C GLU A 469 -22.53 -24.50 -3.26
N GLU A 470 -23.41 -25.42 -2.84
CA GLU A 470 -23.19 -26.87 -2.96
C GLU A 470 -23.79 -27.38 -4.28
#